data_AF-A0A5Z1ZN35-F1
#
_entry.id   AF-A0A5Z1ZN35-F1
#
_cell.length_a   1.000
_cell.length_b   1.000
_cell.length_c   1.000
_cell.angle_alpha   90.00
_cell.angle_beta   90.00
_cell.angle_gamma   90.00
#
_symmetry.space_group_name_H-M   'P 1'
#
loop_
_entity.id
_entity.type
_entity.pdbx_description
1 polymer ?
#
loop_
_entity_poly.entity_id
_entity_poly.type
_entity_poly.pdbx_seq_one_letter_code
_entity_poly.pdbx_strand_id
1 'polypeptide(L)'
;PTAVAAARRLGLTTSAGGLSWLLDTHYGEPGVASGVGIRIYNDAGTPINLLPDRIKTGTGNARGWYGYKDLTTRVSSGSVETYSGDFTASLEAIGGQTVTAGSVNAQLQAVVSFQ
;
A
#
# COMPACT_ATOMS: atom_id res chain seq x y z
N PRO A 1 8.56 10.49 -8.36
CA PRO A 1 8.02 9.42 -7.50
C PRO A 1 9.15 8.54 -6.92
N THR A 2 9.73 9.04 -5.85
CA THR A 2 10.89 8.51 -5.11
C THR A 2 10.53 7.28 -4.26
N ALA A 3 9.35 7.25 -3.63
CA ALA A 3 8.89 6.12 -2.81
C ALA A 3 8.79 4.79 -3.58
N VAL A 4 8.17 4.80 -4.77
CA VAL A 4 8.05 3.60 -5.63
C VAL A 4 9.42 3.10 -6.08
N ALA A 5 10.32 4.02 -6.44
CA ALA A 5 11.68 3.68 -6.83
C ALA A 5 12.48 3.08 -5.66
N ALA A 6 12.34 3.65 -4.46
CA ALA A 6 12.94 3.11 -3.24
C ALA A 6 12.41 1.71 -2.92
N ALA A 7 11.10 1.49 -2.98
CA ALA A 7 10.50 0.18 -2.75
C ALA A 7 11.01 -0.89 -3.74
N ARG A 8 11.18 -0.52 -5.02
CA ARG A 8 11.80 -1.39 -6.04
C ARG A 8 13.25 -1.72 -5.72
N ARG A 9 14.05 -0.72 -5.34
CA ARG A 9 15.46 -0.91 -4.96
C ARG A 9 15.62 -1.84 -3.75
N LEU A 10 14.67 -1.79 -2.82
CA LEU A 10 14.62 -2.64 -1.62
C LEU A 10 13.99 -4.01 -1.87
N GLY A 11 13.57 -4.32 -3.10
CA GLY A 11 12.95 -5.62 -3.42
C GLY A 11 11.56 -5.81 -2.79
N LEU A 12 10.87 -4.73 -2.43
CA LEU A 12 9.56 -4.76 -1.76
C LEU A 12 8.39 -4.95 -2.74
N THR A 13 8.69 -5.52 -3.91
CA THR A 13 7.74 -5.74 -5.01
C THR A 13 7.41 -7.22 -5.17
N THR A 14 6.16 -7.53 -5.46
CA THR A 14 5.80 -8.84 -5.99
C THR A 14 6.36 -9.04 -7.41
N SER A 15 6.28 -10.27 -7.93
CA SER A 15 6.63 -10.58 -9.32
C SER A 15 5.82 -9.78 -10.35
N ALA A 16 4.54 -9.48 -10.06
CA ALA A 16 3.69 -8.61 -10.88
C ALA A 16 3.85 -7.11 -10.54
N GLY A 17 4.75 -6.77 -9.61
CA GLY A 17 5.18 -5.41 -9.31
C GLY A 17 4.29 -4.64 -8.34
N GLY A 18 3.33 -5.28 -7.67
CA GLY A 18 2.61 -4.66 -6.55
C GLY A 18 3.57 -4.34 -5.39
N LEU A 19 3.37 -3.21 -4.70
CA LEU A 19 4.25 -2.78 -3.61
C LEU A 19 3.74 -3.30 -2.27
N SER A 20 4.60 -3.97 -1.52
CA SER A 20 4.22 -4.54 -0.23
C SER A 20 4.30 -3.55 0.94
N TRP A 21 4.90 -2.37 0.71
CA TRP A 21 5.09 -1.32 1.71
C TRP A 21 4.88 0.05 1.09
N LEU A 22 4.26 0.94 1.86
CA LEU A 22 4.27 2.37 1.59
C LEU A 22 5.51 2.98 2.26
N LEU A 23 6.34 3.68 1.48
CA LEU A 23 7.54 4.34 1.98
C LEU A 23 7.37 5.86 1.97
N ASP A 24 8.16 6.53 2.81
CA ASP A 24 8.29 7.99 2.80
C ASP A 24 8.58 8.51 1.38
N THR A 25 8.04 9.68 1.06
CA THR A 25 8.31 10.34 -0.22
C THR A 25 9.80 10.64 -0.39
N HIS A 26 10.55 10.89 0.67
CA HIS A 26 11.98 11.22 0.66
C HIS A 26 12.84 10.08 1.24
N TYR A 27 12.38 8.83 1.11
CA TYR A 27 13.03 7.67 1.73
C TYR A 27 14.52 7.54 1.38
N GLY A 28 15.35 7.53 2.43
CA GLY A 28 16.81 7.44 2.34
C GLY A 28 17.55 8.78 2.37
N GLU A 29 16.84 9.91 2.43
CA GLU A 29 17.46 11.21 2.68
C GLU A 29 17.81 11.43 4.16
N PRO A 30 18.82 12.25 4.48
CA PRO A 30 19.17 12.57 5.86
C PRO A 30 17.97 13.13 6.65
N GLY A 31 17.77 12.61 7.86
CA GLY A 31 16.65 13.02 8.73
C GLY A 31 15.33 12.31 8.44
N VAL A 32 15.25 11.49 7.38
CA VAL A 32 14.11 10.61 7.10
C VAL A 32 14.39 9.22 7.66
N ALA A 33 13.39 8.61 8.30
CA ALA A 33 13.55 7.27 8.84
C ALA A 33 13.80 6.26 7.71
N SER A 34 14.70 5.32 7.95
CA SER A 34 14.99 4.21 7.04
C SER A 34 14.92 2.88 7.79
N GLY A 35 14.81 1.80 7.03
CA GLY A 35 14.56 0.46 7.56
C GLY A 35 13.15 0.22 8.09
N VAL A 36 12.24 1.17 7.87
CA VAL A 36 10.83 1.09 8.25
C VAL A 36 9.93 1.40 7.06
N GLY A 37 8.69 0.92 7.10
CA GLY A 37 7.68 1.25 6.12
C GLY A 37 6.28 1.16 6.73
N ILE A 38 5.30 1.73 6.05
CA ILE A 38 3.90 1.60 6.45
C ILE A 38 3.30 0.37 5.74
N ARG A 39 2.85 -0.60 6.52
CA ARG A 39 2.06 -1.75 6.05
C ARG A 39 0.58 -1.40 6.13
N ILE A 40 -0.18 -1.75 5.08
CA ILE A 40 -1.64 -1.58 5.07
C ILE A 40 -2.28 -2.96 5.19
N TYR A 41 -3.21 -3.09 6.12
CA TYR A 41 -4.02 -4.28 6.34
C TYR A 41 -5.48 -3.98 6.04
N ASN A 42 -6.18 -4.95 5.48
CA ASN A 42 -7.64 -4.89 5.37
C ASN A 42 -8.31 -5.16 6.73
N ASP A 43 -9.63 -5.04 6.77
CA ASP A 43 -10.46 -5.26 7.96
C ASP A 43 -10.26 -6.65 8.62
N ALA A 44 -9.91 -7.66 7.83
CA ALA A 44 -9.58 -9.00 8.32
C ALA A 44 -8.15 -9.13 8.89
N GLY A 45 -7.39 -8.03 8.99
CA GLY A 45 -5.99 -8.04 9.44
C GLY A 45 -5.01 -8.66 8.44
N THR A 46 -5.42 -8.82 7.17
CA THR A 46 -4.57 -9.38 6.12
C THR A 46 -3.82 -8.25 5.40
N PRO A 47 -2.49 -8.34 5.21
CA PRO A 47 -1.75 -7.30 4.50
C PRO A 47 -2.14 -7.25 3.02
N ILE A 48 -2.32 -6.02 2.52
CA ILE A 48 -2.60 -5.75 1.11
C ILE A 48 -1.39 -5.08 0.45
N ASN A 49 -1.23 -5.32 -0.85
CA ASN A 49 -0.21 -4.69 -1.67
C ASN A 49 -0.80 -3.47 -2.42
N LEU A 50 0.06 -2.51 -2.72
CA LEU A 50 -0.30 -1.20 -3.23
C LEU A 50 -0.02 -1.13 -4.74
N LEU A 51 -0.87 -0.40 -5.44
CA LEU A 51 -0.72 -0.15 -6.87
C LEU A 51 0.38 0.90 -7.11
N PRO A 52 1.50 0.56 -7.78
CA PRO A 52 2.58 1.54 -8.04
C PRO A 52 2.28 2.48 -9.22
N ASP A 53 1.48 2.04 -10.18
CA ASP A 53 1.15 2.74 -11.42
C ASP A 53 -0.10 2.12 -12.06
N ARG A 54 -0.79 2.89 -12.90
CA ARG A 54 -2.02 2.47 -13.60
C ARG A 54 -1.75 1.86 -14.99
N ILE A 55 -0.48 1.64 -15.36
CA ILE A 55 -0.08 1.26 -16.72
C ILE A 55 -0.18 -0.27 -16.90
N LYS A 56 0.27 -1.04 -15.90
CA LYS A 56 0.22 -2.51 -15.96
C LYS A 56 -1.04 -3.06 -15.30
N THR A 57 -1.64 -4.04 -15.97
CA THR A 57 -2.79 -4.82 -15.49
C THR A 57 -2.36 -5.88 -14.47
N GLY A 58 -3.34 -6.36 -13.70
CA GLY A 58 -3.17 -7.37 -12.63
C GLY A 58 -4.06 -7.04 -11.43
N THR A 59 -4.40 -8.02 -10.61
CA THR A 59 -5.37 -7.88 -9.50
C THR A 59 -4.83 -8.44 -8.18
N GLY A 60 -5.55 -8.17 -7.09
CA GLY A 60 -5.26 -8.59 -5.73
C GLY A 60 -3.86 -8.18 -5.25
N ASN A 61 -3.32 -8.97 -4.31
CA ASN A 61 -1.97 -8.77 -3.79
C ASN A 61 -0.89 -8.89 -4.87
N ALA A 62 -1.16 -9.48 -6.04
CA ALA A 62 -0.16 -9.49 -7.09
C ALA A 62 0.15 -8.07 -7.59
N ARG A 63 -0.84 -7.15 -7.63
CA ARG A 63 -0.66 -5.84 -8.28
C ARG A 63 -1.20 -4.63 -7.51
N GLY A 64 -2.15 -4.82 -6.61
CA GLY A 64 -2.77 -3.76 -5.83
C GLY A 64 -4.09 -3.21 -6.39
N TRP A 65 -4.66 -3.84 -7.42
CA TRP A 65 -6.04 -3.61 -7.84
C TRP A 65 -6.96 -4.62 -7.17
N TYR A 66 -7.93 -4.17 -6.41
CA TYR A 66 -8.90 -5.03 -5.74
C TYR A 66 -10.29 -4.71 -6.24
N GLY A 67 -11.13 -5.74 -6.39
CA GLY A 67 -12.56 -5.51 -6.49
C GLY A 67 -13.00 -4.84 -5.19
N TYR A 68 -13.87 -3.83 -5.27
CA TYR A 68 -14.31 -3.15 -4.06
C TYR A 68 -14.94 -4.13 -3.06
N LYS A 69 -15.67 -5.16 -3.55
CA LYS A 69 -16.24 -6.25 -2.75
C LYS A 69 -15.20 -7.15 -2.07
N ASP A 70 -13.95 -7.15 -2.52
CA ASP A 70 -12.88 -7.95 -1.93
C ASP A 70 -12.33 -7.31 -0.65
N LEU A 71 -12.46 -5.99 -0.51
CA LEU A 71 -11.92 -5.19 0.60
C LEU A 71 -12.99 -4.49 1.43
N THR A 72 -14.25 -4.53 1.00
CA THR A 72 -15.35 -3.82 1.65
C THR A 72 -16.57 -4.72 1.75
N THR A 73 -17.42 -4.43 2.74
CA THR A 73 -18.69 -5.11 2.98
C THR A 73 -19.85 -4.18 2.66
N ARG A 74 -20.97 -4.73 2.21
CA ARG A 74 -22.17 -3.93 1.92
C ARG A 74 -22.82 -3.52 3.25
N VAL A 75 -22.95 -2.21 3.46
CA VAL A 75 -23.55 -1.64 4.68
C VAL A 75 -24.93 -1.01 4.45
N SER A 76 -25.36 -0.86 3.19
CA SER A 76 -26.71 -0.41 2.83
C SER A 76 -27.19 -1.08 1.54
N SER A 77 -28.50 -1.37 1.48
CA SER A 77 -29.18 -1.92 0.29
C SER A 77 -30.40 -1.09 -0.07
N GLY A 78 -30.54 -0.73 -1.35
CA GLY A 78 -31.64 0.08 -1.88
C GLY A 78 -31.36 0.52 -3.32
N SER A 79 -31.82 1.71 -3.72
CA SER A 79 -31.48 2.32 -5.02
C SER A 79 -30.01 2.70 -5.15
N VAL A 80 -29.30 2.83 -4.02
CA VAL A 80 -27.85 2.99 -3.93
C VAL A 80 -27.32 1.91 -2.99
N GLU A 81 -26.30 1.18 -3.43
CA GLU A 81 -25.56 0.27 -2.55
C GLU A 81 -24.35 0.99 -1.97
N THR A 82 -24.21 0.98 -0.64
CA THR A 82 -23.03 1.52 0.04
C THR A 82 -22.17 0.37 0.54
N TYR A 83 -20.87 0.48 0.28
CA TYR A 83 -19.87 -0.47 0.77
C TYR A 83 -18.85 0.26 1.64
N SER A 84 -18.45 -0.36 2.74
CA SER A 84 -17.47 0.17 3.69
C SER A 84 -16.47 -0.91 4.08
N GLY A 85 -15.23 -0.52 4.33
CA GLY A 85 -14.19 -1.40 4.83
C GLY A 85 -13.15 -0.58 5.56
N ASP A 86 -12.69 -1.10 6.69
CA ASP A 86 -11.65 -0.47 7.49
C ASP A 86 -10.27 -0.92 7.02
N PHE A 87 -9.31 -0.02 7.16
CA PHE A 87 -7.90 -0.28 6.84
C PHE A 87 -7.04 0.13 8.01
N THR A 88 -6.11 -0.74 8.39
CA THR A 88 -5.11 -0.43 9.41
C THR A 88 -3.79 -0.08 8.75
N ALA A 89 -3.26 1.10 9.03
CA ALA A 89 -1.91 1.50 8.67
C ALA A 89 -0.98 1.31 9.88
N SER A 90 0.10 0.56 9.69
CA SER A 90 1.06 0.22 10.74
C SER A 90 2.47 0.60 10.30
N LEU A 91 3.19 1.37 11.09
CA LEU A 91 4.61 1.65 10.87
C LEU A 91 5.44 0.50 11.45
N GLU A 92 6.18 -0.20 10.60
CA GLU A 92 6.89 -1.41 11.00
C GLU A 92 8.32 -1.44 10.47
N ALA A 93 9.20 -2.18 11.14
CA ALA A 93 10.52 -2.48 10.65
C ALA A 93 10.46 -3.42 9.42
N ILE A 94 11.23 -3.10 8.39
CA ILE A 94 11.35 -3.92 7.20
C ILE A 94 12.45 -4.96 7.43
N GLY A 95 12.08 -6.24 7.31
CA GLY A 95 13.03 -7.34 7.49
C GLY A 95 14.28 -7.20 6.62
N GLY A 96 15.44 -7.41 7.23
CA GLY A 96 16.74 -7.28 6.55
C GLY A 96 17.22 -5.84 6.32
N GLN A 97 16.53 -4.84 6.86
CA GLN A 97 16.97 -3.44 6.84
C GLN A 97 17.40 -3.00 8.24
N THR A 98 18.36 -2.06 8.31
CA THR A 98 18.74 -1.39 9.55
C THR A 98 17.81 -0.21 9.79
N VAL A 99 17.13 -0.19 10.94
CA VAL A 99 16.25 0.93 11.32
C VAL A 99 17.08 2.15 11.72
N THR A 100 16.74 3.31 11.16
CA THR A 100 17.31 4.60 11.54
C THR A 100 16.22 5.57 11.98
N ALA A 101 16.51 6.39 12.97
CA ALA A 101 15.61 7.44 13.41
C ALA A 101 15.45 8.52 12.33
N GLY A 102 14.27 9.14 12.29
CA GLY A 102 13.94 10.23 11.37
C GLY A 102 12.43 10.45 11.26
N SER A 103 12.02 11.37 10.41
CA SER A 103 10.60 11.59 10.08
C SER A 103 10.05 10.47 9.20
N VAL A 104 8.73 10.27 9.28
CA VAL A 104 7.98 9.45 8.32
C VAL A 104 6.81 10.28 7.79
N ASN A 105 6.83 10.55 6.49
CA ASN A 105 5.82 11.26 5.71
C ASN A 105 5.58 10.54 4.38
N ALA A 106 4.59 9.66 4.39
CA ALA A 106 4.21 8.87 3.22
C ALA A 106 2.79 9.21 2.76
N GLN A 107 2.58 9.15 1.45
CA GLN A 107 1.29 9.46 0.84
C GLN A 107 0.76 8.27 0.04
N LEU A 108 -0.47 7.90 0.32
CA LEU A 108 -1.25 6.95 -0.48
C LEU A 108 -2.43 7.65 -1.13
N GLN A 109 -2.74 7.29 -2.37
CA GLN A 109 -3.93 7.77 -3.08
C GLN A 109 -4.86 6.59 -3.37
N ALA A 110 -6.12 6.71 -2.95
CA ALA A 110 -7.16 5.79 -3.37
C ALA A 110 -7.61 6.12 -4.80
N VAL A 111 -7.69 5.11 -5.65
CA VAL A 111 -8.10 5.25 -7.05
C VAL A 111 -9.23 4.28 -7.34
N VAL A 112 -10.28 4.78 -8.00
CA VAL A 112 -11.43 3.97 -8.42
C VAL A 112 -11.48 4.02 -9.95
N SER A 113 -11.58 2.84 -10.56
CA SER A 113 -11.79 2.70 -12.00
C SER A 113 -12.96 1.76 -12.22
N PHE A 114 -13.81 2.12 -13.17
CA PHE A 114 -14.84 1.23 -13.69
C PHE A 114 -14.27 0.52 -14.91
N GLN A 115 -14.57 -0.77 -15.04
CA GLN A 115 -14.22 -1.58 -16.21
C GLN A 115 -15.50 -2.04 -16.89
#